data_AF-A0A9P7C1E4-F1
#
_entry.id   AF-A0A9P7C1E4-F1
#
_cell.length_a   1.000
_cell.length_b   1.000
_cell.length_c   1.000
_cell.angle_alpha   90.00
_cell.angle_beta   90.00
_cell.angle_gamma   90.00
#
_symmetry.space_group_name_H-M   'P 1'
#
loop_
_entity.id
_entity.type
_entity.pdbx_description
1 polymer ?
#
loop_
_entity_poly.entity_id
_entity_poly.type
_entity_poly.pdbx_seq_one_letter_code
_entity_poly.pdbx_strand_id
1 'polypeptide(L)'
;MLDGKIVGWCTPKTAEKVAQSLKVWRVNGEKGIPLDLEIAHVPNTYGGEYPGLYLFSSPARMMRPVKYLGNGKTDMIGTFEQVYMDIACMDDEVVPGVTTHQEFTPTNILSIIANQTPFSDFNQSPRNMYQCQMGKQTMGTPSTVFNHRTDNKMYRIQSSQTPVVRTELYNEYGLDGWPQGNNAIVAVISYTGYDMEDAMILNKSAHERGFGYGTVYNHHISIWP
;
A
#
# COMPACT_ATOMS: atom_id res chain seq x y z
N MET A 1 20.64 -23.02 5.64
CA MET A 1 21.58 -22.01 5.11
C MET A 1 21.25 -20.69 5.77
N LEU A 2 22.24 -19.86 6.10
CA LEU A 2 22.06 -18.51 6.63
C LEU A 2 22.79 -17.53 5.70
N ASP A 3 22.05 -16.62 5.08
CA ASP A 3 22.58 -15.59 4.17
C ASP A 3 23.54 -16.15 3.10
N GLY A 4 23.13 -17.23 2.42
CA GLY A 4 23.95 -17.90 1.40
C GLY A 4 25.02 -18.84 1.94
N LYS A 5 25.31 -18.82 3.25
CA LYS A 5 26.30 -19.70 3.88
C LYS A 5 25.67 -20.99 4.38
N ILE A 6 26.22 -22.13 3.96
CA ILE A 6 25.80 -23.45 4.48
C ILE A 6 26.25 -23.56 5.94
N VAL A 7 25.29 -23.74 6.84
CA VAL A 7 25.53 -23.90 8.29
C VAL A 7 25.57 -25.38 8.69
N GLY A 8 24.78 -26.22 8.04
CA GLY A 8 24.69 -27.64 8.34
C GLY A 8 23.58 -28.33 7.57
N TRP A 9 23.34 -29.59 7.92
CA TRP A 9 22.39 -30.48 7.25
C TRP A 9 21.51 -31.15 8.30
N CYS A 10 20.25 -31.40 7.94
CA CYS A 10 19.33 -32.16 8.79
C CYS A 10 18.31 -32.90 7.94
N THR A 11 17.58 -33.84 8.55
CA THR A 11 16.49 -34.53 7.87
C THR A 11 15.33 -33.57 7.60
N PRO A 12 14.50 -33.79 6.55
CA PRO A 12 13.36 -32.91 6.26
C PRO A 12 12.41 -32.72 7.45
N LYS A 13 12.12 -33.79 8.21
CA LYS A 13 11.30 -33.73 9.44
C LYS A 13 11.93 -32.86 10.53
N THR A 14 13.26 -32.84 10.62
CA THR A 14 13.98 -31.97 11.56
C THR A 14 13.95 -30.53 11.08
N ALA A 15 14.12 -30.28 9.78
CA ALA A 15 14.08 -28.93 9.20
C ALA A 15 12.75 -28.23 9.47
N GLU A 16 11.63 -28.94 9.31
CA GLU A 16 10.29 -28.44 9.60
C GLU A 16 10.14 -28.02 11.07
N LYS A 17 10.53 -28.90 12.00
CA LYS A 17 10.49 -28.61 13.45
C LYS A 17 11.37 -27.42 13.82
N VAL A 18 12.55 -27.32 13.21
CA VAL A 18 13.47 -26.20 13.43
C VAL A 18 12.84 -24.90 12.93
N ALA A 19 12.26 -24.90 11.72
CA ALA A 19 11.59 -23.73 11.17
C ALA A 19 10.44 -23.24 12.06
N GLN A 20 9.56 -24.16 12.51
CA GLN A 20 8.46 -23.84 13.41
C GLN A 20 8.96 -23.29 14.75
N SER A 21 9.98 -23.92 15.34
CA SER A 21 10.56 -23.46 16.61
C SER A 21 11.19 -22.07 16.49
N LEU A 22 11.92 -21.81 15.39
CA LEU A 22 12.52 -20.51 15.13
C LEU A 22 11.46 -19.42 14.95
N LYS A 23 10.35 -19.71 14.26
CA LYS A 23 9.23 -18.76 14.12
C LYS A 23 8.58 -18.44 15.46
N VAL A 24 8.33 -19.46 16.30
CA VAL A 24 7.78 -19.23 17.65
C VAL A 24 8.74 -18.40 18.51
N TRP A 25 10.04 -18.70 18.50
CA TRP A 25 11.03 -17.92 19.24
C TRP A 25 11.17 -16.49 18.70
N ARG A 26 11.08 -16.29 17.39
CA ARG A 26 11.07 -14.97 16.72
C ARG A 26 9.91 -14.11 17.24
N VAL A 27 8.69 -14.63 17.18
CA VAL A 27 7.49 -13.89 17.62
C VAL A 27 7.47 -13.66 19.14
N ASN A 28 8.04 -14.59 19.92
CA ASN A 28 8.13 -14.42 21.37
C ASN A 28 9.28 -13.50 21.82
N GLY A 29 10.23 -13.18 20.94
CA GLY A 29 11.46 -12.44 21.32
C GLY A 29 12.43 -13.28 22.15
N GLU A 30 12.43 -14.60 21.96
CA GLU A 30 13.25 -15.55 22.70
C GLU A 30 14.54 -15.90 21.94
N LYS A 31 15.54 -16.41 22.67
CA LYS A 31 16.78 -16.98 22.11
C LYS A 31 17.60 -16.05 21.21
N GLY A 32 17.37 -14.73 21.29
CA GLY A 32 18.10 -13.73 20.50
C GLY A 32 17.76 -13.77 19.00
N ILE A 33 16.62 -14.34 18.62
CA ILE A 33 16.16 -14.35 17.24
C ILE A 33 15.50 -12.98 16.93
N PRO A 34 15.99 -12.23 15.94
CA PRO A 34 15.43 -10.93 15.63
C PRO A 34 14.11 -11.08 14.86
N LEU A 35 13.19 -10.13 15.07
CA LEU A 35 11.84 -10.17 14.51
C LEU A 35 11.83 -10.19 12.97
N ASP A 36 12.82 -9.59 12.35
CA ASP A 36 12.98 -9.46 10.90
C ASP A 36 13.81 -10.59 10.25
N LEU A 37 14.17 -11.64 11.00
CA LEU A 37 14.79 -12.83 10.42
C LEU A 37 13.76 -13.53 9.53
N GLU A 38 14.00 -13.64 8.23
CA GLU A 38 13.13 -14.39 7.33
C GLU A 38 13.47 -15.89 7.43
N ILE A 39 12.44 -16.72 7.68
CA ILE A 39 12.58 -18.15 7.91
C ILE A 39 11.80 -18.91 6.84
N ALA A 40 12.45 -19.13 5.70
CA ALA A 40 11.86 -19.83 4.56
C ALA A 40 12.18 -21.33 4.60
N HIS A 41 11.17 -22.13 4.89
CA HIS A 41 11.24 -23.58 4.79
C HIS A 41 10.62 -24.05 3.48
N VAL A 42 11.46 -24.59 2.59
CA VAL A 42 11.03 -25.23 1.35
C VAL A 42 10.85 -26.73 1.62
N PRO A 43 9.61 -27.26 1.54
CA PRO A 43 9.34 -28.67 1.78
C PRO A 43 9.84 -29.54 0.63
N ASN A 44 10.13 -30.81 0.93
CA ASN A 44 10.54 -31.77 -0.10
C ASN A 44 9.34 -32.18 -0.95
N THR A 45 9.37 -31.83 -2.23
CA THR A 45 8.29 -32.11 -3.19
C THR A 45 8.86 -32.73 -4.46
N TYR A 46 8.05 -33.52 -5.17
CA TYR A 46 8.47 -34.16 -6.42
C TYR A 46 8.43 -33.14 -7.56
N GLY A 47 9.60 -32.79 -8.09
CA GLY A 47 9.73 -31.82 -9.20
C GLY A 47 9.51 -30.36 -8.82
N GLY A 48 9.50 -30.04 -7.53
CA GLY A 48 9.38 -28.66 -7.03
C GLY A 48 10.73 -27.96 -6.83
N GLU A 49 10.70 -26.86 -6.07
CA GLU A 49 11.89 -26.12 -5.67
C GLU A 49 12.83 -26.98 -4.81
N TYR A 50 14.13 -26.68 -4.87
CA TYR A 50 15.12 -27.41 -4.09
C TYR A 50 14.85 -27.27 -2.59
N PRO A 51 14.66 -28.38 -1.85
CA PRO A 51 14.25 -28.31 -0.45
C PRO A 51 15.36 -27.79 0.44
N GLY A 52 14.96 -27.07 1.49
CA GLY A 52 15.90 -26.49 2.42
C GLY A 52 15.26 -25.64 3.50
N LEU A 53 16.09 -25.24 4.45
CA LEU A 53 15.79 -24.17 5.40
C LEU A 53 16.71 -23.01 5.09
N TYR A 54 16.14 -21.94 4.56
CA TYR A 54 16.83 -20.73 4.15
C TYR A 54 16.51 -19.62 5.16
N LEU A 55 17.55 -19.11 5.80
CA LEU A 55 17.46 -18.04 6.77
C LEU A 55 18.11 -16.81 6.15
N PHE A 56 17.43 -15.67 6.17
CA PHE A 56 17.97 -14.41 5.69
C PHE A 56 17.89 -13.34 6.77
N SER A 57 19.03 -12.69 7.02
CA SER A 57 19.16 -11.59 7.98
C SER A 57 19.74 -10.31 7.35
N SER A 58 20.16 -10.37 6.09
CA SER A 58 20.75 -9.25 5.35
C SER A 58 19.80 -8.05 5.16
N PRO A 59 20.32 -6.84 4.94
CA PRO A 59 19.49 -5.67 4.58
C PRO A 59 18.90 -5.79 3.16
N ALA A 60 18.00 -4.86 2.81
CA ALA A 60 17.33 -4.75 1.50
C ALA A 60 16.35 -5.90 1.15
N ARG A 61 15.72 -6.50 2.18
CA ARG A 61 14.63 -7.47 2.02
C ARG A 61 13.27 -6.78 2.09
N MET A 62 12.30 -7.32 1.36
CA MET A 62 10.90 -6.94 1.50
C MET A 62 10.30 -7.74 2.65
N MET A 63 9.87 -7.03 3.69
CA MET A 63 9.23 -7.59 4.88
C MET A 63 7.87 -6.94 5.10
N ARG A 64 6.89 -7.68 5.60
CA ARG A 64 5.58 -7.15 5.95
C ARG A 64 5.08 -7.72 7.29
N PRO A 65 4.31 -6.94 8.07
CA PRO A 65 3.73 -7.41 9.32
C PRO A 65 2.48 -8.27 9.07
N VAL A 66 2.39 -9.39 9.77
CA VAL A 66 1.19 -10.23 9.90
C VAL A 66 0.97 -10.60 11.35
N LYS A 67 -0.24 -11.02 11.71
CA LYS A 67 -0.59 -11.46 13.06
C LYS A 67 -0.35 -12.96 13.18
N TYR A 68 0.45 -13.38 14.15
CA TYR A 68 0.60 -14.79 14.48
C TYR A 68 -0.56 -15.27 15.36
N LEU A 69 -1.26 -16.33 14.93
CA LEU A 69 -2.48 -16.78 15.62
C LEU A 69 -2.19 -17.42 16.99
N GLY A 70 -1.00 -17.98 17.19
CA GLY A 70 -0.68 -18.70 18.43
C GLY A 70 -0.60 -17.82 19.69
N ASN A 71 -0.22 -16.55 19.55
CA ASN A 71 -0.11 -15.60 20.66
C ASN A 71 -0.67 -14.20 20.35
N GLY A 72 -1.19 -13.98 19.15
CA GLY A 72 -1.76 -12.71 18.69
C GLY A 72 -0.75 -11.58 18.43
N LYS A 73 0.56 -11.84 18.49
CA LYS A 73 1.61 -10.84 18.28
C LYS A 73 1.91 -10.64 16.79
N THR A 74 2.53 -9.51 16.49
CA THR A 74 3.08 -9.21 15.16
C THR A 74 4.25 -10.12 14.84
N ASP A 75 4.23 -10.68 13.64
CA ASP A 75 5.33 -11.39 13.01
C ASP A 75 5.72 -10.68 11.71
N MET A 76 7.01 -10.51 11.46
CA MET A 76 7.48 -9.92 10.20
C MET A 76 7.85 -11.04 9.25
N ILE A 77 7.15 -11.10 8.12
CA ILE A 77 7.36 -12.13 7.11
C ILE A 77 8.00 -11.56 5.86
N GLY A 78 8.91 -12.33 5.27
CA GLY A 78 9.50 -12.02 3.98
C GLY A 78 8.75 -12.64 2.80
N THR A 79 9.08 -12.20 1.58
CA THR A 79 8.41 -12.67 0.36
C THR A 79 8.69 -14.14 0.06
N PHE A 80 9.85 -14.67 0.44
CA PHE A 80 10.21 -16.04 0.12
C PHE A 80 9.56 -17.03 1.08
N GLU A 81 9.51 -16.71 2.38
CA GLU A 81 8.79 -17.56 3.33
C GLU A 81 7.28 -17.59 3.09
N GLN A 82 6.70 -16.49 2.61
CA GLN A 82 5.26 -16.36 2.38
C GLN A 82 4.71 -17.38 1.36
N VAL A 83 5.52 -17.83 0.38
CA VAL A 83 5.09 -18.82 -0.63
C VAL A 83 4.66 -20.15 -0.01
N TYR A 84 5.23 -20.48 1.16
CA TYR A 84 5.01 -21.75 1.86
C TYR A 84 4.21 -21.57 3.16
N MET A 85 3.48 -20.46 3.30
CA MET A 85 2.73 -20.13 4.51
C MET A 85 1.24 -19.95 4.22
N ASP A 86 0.42 -20.54 5.09
CA ASP A 86 -1.02 -20.32 5.10
C ASP A 86 -1.38 -19.13 6.00
N ILE A 87 -1.75 -18.02 5.35
CA ILE A 87 -2.11 -16.74 5.96
C ILE A 87 -3.55 -16.41 5.58
N ALA A 88 -4.45 -16.33 6.57
CA ALA A 88 -5.84 -15.94 6.33
C ALA A 88 -5.97 -14.42 6.14
N CYS A 89 -6.85 -13.98 5.25
CA CYS A 89 -7.12 -12.56 5.04
C CYS A 89 -8.08 -12.02 6.11
N MET A 90 -9.13 -12.80 6.40
CA MET A 90 -10.18 -12.45 7.36
C MET A 90 -10.33 -13.51 8.46
N ASP A 91 -11.06 -13.18 9.54
CA ASP A 91 -11.29 -14.08 10.68
C ASP A 91 -12.09 -15.34 10.29
N ASP A 92 -13.00 -15.23 9.34
CA ASP A 92 -13.88 -16.31 8.86
C ASP A 92 -13.16 -17.33 7.96
N GLU A 93 -11.98 -16.97 7.44
CA GLU A 93 -11.15 -17.83 6.60
C GLU A 93 -10.12 -18.65 7.39
N VAL A 94 -10.08 -18.50 8.72
CA VAL A 94 -9.13 -19.20 9.57
C VAL A 94 -9.51 -20.68 9.69
N VAL A 95 -8.64 -21.56 9.19
CA VAL A 95 -8.83 -23.02 9.26
C VAL A 95 -7.97 -23.60 10.40
N PRO A 96 -8.57 -24.20 11.45
CA PRO A 96 -7.82 -24.78 12.56
C PRO A 96 -6.84 -25.86 12.10
N GLY A 97 -5.57 -25.74 12.51
CA GLY A 97 -4.51 -26.70 12.18
C GLY A 97 -3.86 -26.51 10.81
N VAL A 98 -4.36 -25.58 9.98
CA VAL A 98 -3.76 -25.22 8.68
C VAL A 98 -3.23 -23.78 8.75
N THR A 99 -4.12 -22.82 9.00
CA THR A 99 -3.75 -21.40 9.05
C THR A 99 -2.86 -21.11 10.25
N THR A 100 -1.71 -20.48 10.01
CA THR A 100 -0.74 -20.13 11.06
C THR A 100 -0.73 -18.64 11.39
N HIS A 101 -1.03 -17.81 10.39
CA HIS A 101 -1.00 -16.35 10.48
C HIS A 101 -2.28 -15.75 9.89
N GLN A 102 -2.48 -14.48 10.16
CA GLN A 102 -3.61 -13.71 9.68
C GLN A 102 -3.16 -12.29 9.32
N GLU A 103 -3.80 -11.68 8.33
CA GLU A 103 -3.64 -10.25 8.09
C GLU A 103 -4.19 -9.42 9.27
N PHE A 104 -3.55 -8.29 9.57
CA PHE A 104 -4.14 -7.32 10.52
C PHE A 104 -5.37 -6.64 9.92
N THR A 105 -5.22 -6.20 8.68
CA THR A 105 -6.27 -5.58 7.87
C THR A 105 -6.03 -5.96 6.41
N PRO A 106 -7.06 -6.35 5.65
CA PRO A 106 -6.93 -6.69 4.23
C PRO A 106 -6.38 -5.54 3.37
N THR A 107 -6.51 -4.29 3.81
CA THR A 107 -6.05 -3.09 3.10
C THR A 107 -4.52 -2.97 3.02
N ASN A 108 -3.77 -3.75 3.80
CA ASN A 108 -2.30 -3.71 3.84
C ASN A 108 -1.65 -4.14 2.52
N ILE A 109 -2.37 -4.86 1.66
CA ILE A 109 -1.89 -5.25 0.33
C ILE A 109 -1.88 -4.07 -0.66
N LEU A 110 -2.66 -3.03 -0.38
CA LEU A 110 -2.85 -1.89 -1.28
C LEU A 110 -1.84 -0.79 -0.98
N SER A 111 -1.41 -0.08 -2.04
CA SER A 111 -0.59 1.11 -1.89
C SER A 111 -1.34 2.25 -1.20
N ILE A 112 -0.60 3.25 -0.70
CA ILE A 112 -1.17 4.47 -0.09
C ILE A 112 -2.24 5.10 -1.00
N ILE A 113 -1.95 5.24 -2.30
CA ILE A 113 -2.84 5.89 -3.27
C ILE A 113 -4.05 5.00 -3.59
N ALA A 114 -3.84 3.70 -3.74
CA ALA A 114 -4.93 2.76 -3.98
C ALA A 114 -5.93 2.76 -2.81
N ASN A 115 -5.42 2.80 -1.57
CA ASN A 115 -6.22 2.90 -0.35
C ASN A 115 -6.97 4.24 -0.17
N GLN A 116 -6.74 5.25 -1.03
CA GLN A 116 -7.54 6.48 -1.03
C GLN A 116 -8.77 6.39 -1.94
N THR A 117 -8.89 5.35 -2.77
CA THR A 117 -10.05 5.19 -3.65
C THR A 117 -11.24 4.67 -2.84
N PRO A 118 -12.31 5.46 -2.64
CA PRO A 118 -13.46 5.01 -1.86
C PRO A 118 -14.16 3.87 -2.58
N PHE A 119 -14.57 2.84 -1.82
CA PHE A 119 -15.30 1.67 -2.33
C PHE A 119 -14.64 1.01 -3.55
N SER A 120 -13.30 0.89 -3.53
CA SER A 120 -12.53 0.37 -4.66
C SER A 120 -12.91 -1.07 -5.07
N ASP A 121 -13.48 -1.84 -4.15
CA ASP A 121 -14.03 -3.18 -4.32
C ASP A 121 -15.32 -3.23 -5.16
N PHE A 122 -16.03 -2.10 -5.30
CA PHE A 122 -17.21 -1.96 -6.16
C PHE A 122 -16.85 -1.53 -7.59
N ASN A 123 -15.58 -1.20 -7.83
CA ASN A 123 -15.09 -0.74 -9.12
C ASN A 123 -14.42 -1.89 -9.89
N GLN A 124 -14.52 -1.84 -11.23
CA GLN A 124 -13.71 -2.71 -12.07
C GLN A 124 -12.22 -2.38 -11.90
N SER A 125 -11.36 -3.39 -11.74
CA SER A 125 -9.92 -3.23 -11.46
C SER A 125 -9.19 -2.18 -12.34
N PRO A 126 -9.37 -2.16 -13.69
CA PRO A 126 -8.87 -1.08 -14.53
C PRO A 126 -9.17 0.34 -14.04
N ARG A 127 -10.37 0.61 -13.51
CA ARG A 127 -10.76 1.95 -13.01
C ARG A 127 -9.95 2.36 -11.79
N ASN A 128 -9.63 1.43 -10.89
CA ASN A 128 -8.77 1.69 -9.74
C ASN A 128 -7.33 2.00 -10.18
N MET A 129 -6.83 1.30 -11.20
CA MET A 129 -5.51 1.59 -11.78
C MET A 129 -5.47 2.99 -12.42
N TYR A 130 -6.49 3.34 -13.20
CA TYR A 130 -6.62 4.69 -13.77
C TYR A 130 -6.69 5.76 -12.68
N GLN A 131 -7.47 5.55 -11.62
CA GLN A 131 -7.57 6.50 -10.52
C GLN A 131 -6.20 6.74 -9.84
N CYS A 132 -5.41 5.69 -9.63
CA CYS A 132 -4.05 5.83 -9.11
C CYS A 132 -3.16 6.70 -10.02
N GLN A 133 -3.32 6.59 -11.33
CA GLN A 133 -2.59 7.42 -12.29
C GLN A 133 -3.06 8.87 -12.28
N MET A 134 -4.38 9.09 -12.32
CA MET A 134 -4.99 10.43 -12.35
C MET A 134 -4.78 11.19 -11.06
N GLY A 135 -4.83 10.51 -9.91
CA GLY A 135 -4.55 11.11 -8.60
C GLY A 135 -3.14 11.71 -8.51
N LYS A 136 -2.14 11.07 -9.15
CA LYS A 136 -0.76 11.59 -9.20
C LYS A 136 -0.58 12.79 -10.12
N GLN A 137 -1.51 13.03 -11.04
CA GLN A 137 -1.44 14.12 -12.03
C GLN A 137 -2.38 15.28 -11.70
N THR A 138 -3.23 15.12 -10.69
CA THR A 138 -4.16 16.15 -10.24
C THR A 138 -3.44 17.41 -9.78
N MET A 139 -4.03 18.56 -10.10
CA MET A 139 -3.62 19.83 -9.52
C MET A 139 -4.12 19.90 -8.08
N GLY A 140 -3.27 19.55 -7.13
CA GLY A 140 -3.55 19.66 -5.70
C GLY A 140 -2.78 20.78 -5.02
N THR A 141 -2.42 20.53 -3.76
CA THR A 141 -1.61 21.45 -2.95
C THR A 141 -0.16 20.94 -2.89
N PRO A 142 0.80 21.55 -3.62
CA PRO A 142 2.15 21.00 -3.73
C PRO A 142 3.04 21.32 -2.53
N SER A 143 2.87 22.50 -1.91
CA SER A 143 3.62 22.91 -0.72
C SER A 143 2.89 24.08 -0.04
N THR A 144 2.99 24.18 1.30
CA THR A 144 2.52 25.34 2.08
C THR A 144 3.54 26.47 2.09
N VAL A 145 4.83 26.15 1.88
CA VAL A 145 5.96 27.10 1.85
C VAL A 145 6.41 27.42 0.41
N PHE A 146 5.47 27.44 -0.54
CA PHE A 146 5.76 27.71 -1.96
C PHE A 146 6.41 29.08 -2.18
N ASN A 147 6.21 30.06 -1.29
CA ASN A 147 6.90 31.36 -1.32
C ASN A 147 8.43 31.28 -1.16
N HIS A 148 8.93 30.18 -0.59
CA HIS A 148 10.36 29.94 -0.38
C HIS A 148 10.92 28.88 -1.33
N ARG A 149 10.15 28.51 -2.36
CA ARG A 149 10.54 27.50 -3.35
C ARG A 149 10.68 28.15 -4.72
N THR A 150 11.63 27.64 -5.50
CA THR A 150 11.92 28.06 -6.87
C THR A 150 11.86 26.86 -7.82
N ASP A 151 10.84 26.00 -7.61
CA ASP A 151 10.58 24.88 -8.52
C ASP A 151 10.24 25.43 -9.91
N ASN A 152 10.65 24.75 -10.98
CA ASN A 152 10.44 25.23 -12.35
C ASN A 152 8.94 25.49 -12.64
N LYS A 153 8.09 24.54 -12.23
CA LYS A 153 6.65 24.58 -12.45
C LYS A 153 5.88 24.00 -11.27
N MET A 154 4.92 24.75 -10.74
CA MET A 154 4.03 24.27 -9.67
C MET A 154 2.57 24.52 -10.05
N TYR A 155 1.72 23.54 -9.79
CA TYR A 155 0.27 23.63 -9.98
C TYR A 155 -0.39 23.64 -8.61
N ARG A 156 -1.24 24.63 -8.35
CA ARG A 156 -1.90 24.78 -7.05
C ARG A 156 -3.38 25.04 -7.23
N ILE A 157 -4.22 24.18 -6.65
CA ILE A 157 -5.64 24.47 -6.47
C ILE A 157 -5.83 25.44 -5.29
N GLN A 158 -6.73 26.42 -5.45
CA GLN A 158 -6.85 27.50 -4.47
C GLN A 158 -7.88 27.20 -3.38
N SER A 159 -9.02 26.64 -3.76
CA SER A 159 -10.15 26.37 -2.86
C SER A 159 -10.49 24.88 -2.86
N SER A 160 -9.58 24.06 -2.32
CA SER A 160 -9.81 22.62 -2.16
C SER A 160 -10.48 22.28 -0.83
N GLN A 161 -11.02 21.08 -0.75
CA GLN A 161 -11.83 20.59 0.35
C GLN A 161 -11.42 19.18 0.73
N THR A 162 -11.59 18.84 2.00
CA THR A 162 -11.57 17.46 2.48
C THR A 162 -12.72 16.67 1.86
N PRO A 163 -12.49 15.47 1.32
CA PRO A 163 -13.54 14.63 0.78
C PRO A 163 -14.53 14.22 1.88
N VAL A 164 -15.84 14.33 1.60
CA VAL A 164 -16.90 13.90 2.53
C VAL A 164 -16.85 12.38 2.75
N VAL A 165 -16.63 11.62 1.67
CA VAL A 165 -16.44 10.18 1.71
C VAL A 165 -14.94 9.89 1.62
N ARG A 166 -14.35 9.35 2.68
CA ARG A 166 -12.91 9.09 2.79
C ARG A 166 -12.63 7.81 3.56
N THR A 167 -11.47 7.22 3.31
CA THR A 167 -11.00 6.04 4.04
C THR A 167 -10.41 6.44 5.39
N GLU A 168 -10.33 5.50 6.34
CA GLU A 168 -9.74 5.76 7.66
C GLU A 168 -8.26 6.18 7.54
N LEU A 169 -7.52 5.50 6.66
CA LEU A 169 -6.11 5.79 6.36
C LEU A 169 -5.88 7.20 5.80
N TYR A 170 -6.88 7.85 5.20
CA TYR A 170 -6.77 9.24 4.76
C TYR A 170 -6.36 10.17 5.92
N ASN A 171 -6.96 9.94 7.09
CA ASN A 171 -6.70 10.71 8.30
C ASN A 171 -5.36 10.34 8.92
N GLU A 172 -5.02 9.04 8.95
CA GLU A 172 -3.73 8.57 9.48
C GLU A 172 -2.54 9.14 8.70
N TYR A 173 -2.66 9.24 7.38
CA TYR A 173 -1.63 9.87 6.53
C TYR A 173 -1.64 11.40 6.59
N GLY A 174 -2.61 12.03 7.27
CA GLY A 174 -2.68 13.48 7.39
C GLY A 174 -2.90 14.20 6.05
N LEU A 175 -3.62 13.58 5.11
CA LEU A 175 -3.84 14.14 3.76
C LEU A 175 -4.71 15.40 3.77
N ASP A 176 -5.40 15.69 4.87
CA ASP A 176 -6.10 16.97 5.10
C ASP A 176 -5.15 18.19 5.04
N GLY A 177 -3.86 18.03 5.34
CA GLY A 177 -2.88 19.10 5.16
C GLY A 177 -2.56 19.42 3.70
N TRP A 178 -2.92 18.51 2.79
CA TRP A 178 -2.60 18.58 1.36
C TRP A 178 -3.84 18.28 0.51
N PRO A 179 -4.90 19.10 0.60
CA PRO A 179 -6.15 18.82 -0.10
C PRO A 179 -5.95 18.86 -1.63
N GLN A 180 -6.49 17.84 -2.32
CA GLN A 180 -6.24 17.57 -3.74
C GLN A 180 -7.47 17.80 -4.66
N GLY A 181 -8.62 18.19 -4.11
CA GLY A 181 -9.84 18.34 -4.92
C GLY A 181 -10.98 19.04 -4.19
N ASN A 182 -12.18 18.98 -4.77
CA ASN A 182 -13.38 19.67 -4.28
C ASN A 182 -14.56 18.70 -4.23
N ASN A 183 -15.46 18.87 -3.26
CA ASN A 183 -16.73 18.16 -3.26
C ASN A 183 -17.71 18.88 -4.22
N ALA A 184 -18.08 18.21 -5.30
CA ALA A 184 -19.02 18.73 -6.30
C ALA A 184 -20.38 18.03 -6.18
N ILE A 185 -21.47 18.75 -6.46
CA ILE A 185 -22.79 18.14 -6.65
C ILE A 185 -22.84 17.58 -8.07
N VAL A 186 -22.93 16.25 -8.18
CA VAL A 186 -22.95 15.54 -9.46
C VAL A 186 -24.37 15.08 -9.77
N ALA A 187 -24.85 15.35 -11.00
CA ALA A 187 -26.13 14.85 -11.50
C ALA A 187 -25.86 13.91 -12.68
N VAL A 188 -26.35 12.66 -12.59
CA VAL A 188 -26.28 11.68 -13.67
C VAL A 188 -27.56 11.79 -14.50
N ILE A 189 -27.55 12.65 -15.52
CA ILE A 189 -28.70 12.95 -16.37
C ILE A 189 -28.23 13.27 -17.79
N SER A 190 -28.96 12.80 -18.80
CA SER A 190 -28.81 13.24 -20.18
C SER A 190 -29.75 14.42 -20.44
N TYR A 191 -29.22 15.64 -20.47
CA TYR A 191 -30.04 16.86 -20.62
C TYR A 191 -29.55 17.81 -21.71
N THR A 192 -28.26 18.15 -21.72
CA THR A 192 -27.74 19.19 -22.63
C THR A 192 -27.39 18.66 -24.01
N GLY A 193 -27.11 17.36 -24.14
CA GLY A 193 -26.65 16.74 -25.39
C GLY A 193 -25.18 17.03 -25.72
N TYR A 194 -24.46 17.75 -24.85
CA TYR A 194 -23.02 18.05 -24.97
C TYR A 194 -22.16 17.18 -24.03
N ASP A 195 -22.78 16.22 -23.35
CA ASP A 195 -22.26 15.31 -22.33
C ASP A 195 -22.12 13.86 -22.86
N MET A 196 -21.89 13.70 -24.16
CA MET A 196 -21.70 12.39 -24.80
C MET A 196 -20.29 11.83 -24.61
N GLU A 197 -20.18 10.50 -24.72
CA GLU A 197 -18.96 9.71 -24.48
C GLU A 197 -18.44 9.85 -23.03
N ASP A 198 -17.42 10.67 -22.81
CA ASP A 198 -16.82 10.95 -21.49
C ASP A 198 -16.80 12.46 -21.18
N ALA A 199 -17.56 13.27 -21.94
CA ALA A 199 -17.65 14.70 -21.74
C ALA A 199 -18.50 15.04 -20.50
N MET A 200 -18.09 16.09 -19.77
CA MET A 200 -18.81 16.59 -18.61
C MET A 200 -19.14 18.07 -18.75
N ILE A 201 -20.26 18.49 -18.17
CA ILE A 201 -20.72 19.88 -18.17
C ILE A 201 -20.53 20.50 -16.79
N LEU A 202 -19.94 21.68 -16.75
CA LEU A 202 -19.75 22.47 -15.53
C LEU A 202 -20.76 23.62 -15.47
N ASN A 203 -21.27 23.89 -14.26
CA ASN A 203 -22.16 25.03 -14.03
C ASN A 203 -21.36 26.35 -14.14
N LYS A 204 -21.74 27.20 -15.10
CA LYS A 204 -21.11 28.50 -15.34
C LYS A 204 -21.08 29.39 -14.09
N SER A 205 -22.20 29.48 -13.36
CA SER A 205 -22.27 30.30 -12.14
C SER A 205 -21.42 29.71 -11.01
N ALA A 206 -21.16 28.41 -10.97
CA ALA A 206 -20.22 27.81 -10.03
C ALA A 206 -18.76 28.15 -10.39
N HIS A 207 -18.42 28.07 -11.68
CA HIS A 207 -17.11 28.48 -12.18
C HIS A 207 -16.81 29.96 -11.89
N GLU A 208 -17.77 30.86 -12.16
CA GLU A 208 -17.64 32.30 -11.86
C GLU A 208 -17.49 32.59 -10.35
N ARG A 209 -17.89 31.66 -9.49
CA ARG A 209 -17.71 31.72 -8.03
C ARG A 209 -16.43 31.01 -7.55
N GLY A 210 -15.56 30.58 -8.45
CA GLY A 210 -14.24 30.01 -8.13
C GLY A 210 -14.18 28.49 -8.02
N PHE A 211 -15.19 27.75 -8.52
CA PHE A 211 -15.15 26.29 -8.55
C PHE A 211 -13.95 25.78 -9.38
N GLY A 212 -13.07 25.00 -8.76
CA GLY A 212 -11.90 24.41 -9.41
C GLY A 212 -10.79 25.40 -9.79
N TYR A 213 -10.81 26.63 -9.26
CA TYR A 213 -9.82 27.64 -9.60
C TYR A 213 -8.42 27.23 -9.10
N GLY A 214 -7.42 27.38 -9.98
CA GLY A 214 -6.02 27.07 -9.67
C GLY A 214 -5.04 28.02 -10.36
N THR A 215 -3.82 28.04 -9.83
CA THR A 215 -2.73 28.90 -10.26
C THR A 215 -1.52 28.06 -10.65
N VAL A 216 -0.84 28.47 -11.72
CA VAL A 216 0.42 27.87 -12.16
C VAL A 216 1.56 28.86 -11.89
N TYR A 217 2.57 28.42 -11.16
CA TYR A 217 3.80 29.18 -10.92
C TYR A 217 4.87 28.67 -11.86
N ASN A 218 5.51 29.58 -12.60
CA ASN A 218 6.66 29.26 -13.45
C ASN A 218 7.82 30.20 -13.06
N HIS A 219 9.00 29.62 -12.85
CA HIS A 219 10.20 30.38 -12.49
C HIS A 219 11.20 30.35 -13.64
N HIS A 220 11.69 31.52 -14.03
CA HIS A 220 12.73 31.67 -15.04
C HIS A 220 13.93 32.39 -14.43
N ILE A 221 15.11 31.80 -14.56
CA ILE A 221 16.38 32.45 -14.19
C ILE A 221 17.02 32.93 -15.49
N SER A 222 17.02 34.24 -15.71
CA SER A 222 17.76 34.85 -16.81
C SER A 222 19.20 35.11 -16.36
N ILE A 223 20.17 34.44 -17.00
CA ILE A 223 21.58 34.73 -16.84
C ILE A 223 21.96 35.63 -18.02
N TRP A 224 22.09 36.93 -17.79
CA TRP A 224 22.70 37.83 -18.77
C TRP A 224 24.24 37.74 -18.63
N PRO A 225 24.99 37.77 -19.75
CA PRO A 225 26.46 37.81 -19.73
C PRO A 225 27.00 39.11 -19.13
#